data_AF-A0A182NQM5-F1
#
_entry.id   AF-A0A182NQM5-F1
#
_cell.length_a   1.000
_cell.length_b   1.000
_cell.length_c   1.000
_cell.angle_alpha   90.00
_cell.angle_beta   90.00
_cell.angle_gamma   90.00
#
_symmetry.space_group_name_H-M   'P 1'
#
loop_
_entity.id
_entity.type
_entity.pdbx_description
1 polymer ?
#
loop_
_entity_poly.entity_id
_entity_poly.type
_entity_poly.pdbx_seq_one_letter_code
_entity_poly.pdbx_strand_id
1 'polypeptide(L)'
;YRQTRYSSRRIRKRVIFKQGDCNVIQGNVAKRRRRYLQDIFTTLVDIQWRWTLFVFACSFILSWLGFGAIWYLIALSHGDIQAVGDDSHKPCVTYIYGFTSAFLFSLETQHTIGYGNRYITEECPEGIFILALQSITGVFIQAFMVGIVFAKLSRPKKRAQTLLFSKNAVICHRDGVPCLLFRVGDMRKSHIIEAHVTAQIIRRKVTKEGEVLPFYQQNMEVSCDGGDDRLMFIWPTIVVHKIDRDSPLYSLSAQDMLKERFEIVVMLEGVVESTGMTTQARSSYLPSEILWGHRFESVVTFKRETGEYEVDYTTFNNTYEVDTPLCSARQLHAVKKELNKQNGLTAASSDSDESDTSSGDNVSSRKNSLSNGYLRFTPVYANANEQTNGVSVTNGGAGDTMALPPAIVTPATQTVSPGSERKKNFRKLSIKEPSMDSLC
;
A
#
# COMPACT_ATOMS: atom_id res chain seq x y z
N TYR A 1 -19.30 -12.32 24.32
CA TYR A 1 -20.38 -11.87 23.43
C TYR A 1 -20.55 -12.87 22.29
N ARG A 2 -21.66 -13.62 22.30
CA ARG A 2 -22.03 -14.62 21.29
C ARG A 2 -22.51 -13.88 20.03
N GLN A 3 -21.83 -14.03 18.91
CA GLN A 3 -22.29 -13.52 17.62
C GLN A 3 -23.60 -14.24 17.23
N THR A 4 -24.66 -13.45 17.08
CA THR A 4 -25.92 -13.87 16.49
C THR A 4 -25.68 -14.27 15.04
N ARG A 5 -26.05 -15.51 14.69
CA ARG A 5 -26.05 -16.02 13.32
C ARG A 5 -27.02 -15.18 12.49
N TYR A 6 -26.49 -14.27 11.69
CA TYR A 6 -27.26 -13.61 10.64
C TYR A 6 -27.82 -14.68 9.70
N SER A 7 -29.13 -14.61 9.49
CA SER A 7 -29.91 -15.43 8.56
C SER A 7 -29.17 -15.63 7.24
N SER A 8 -29.13 -16.89 6.80
CA SER A 8 -28.56 -17.33 5.53
C SER A 8 -29.36 -16.77 4.34
N ARG A 9 -29.22 -15.49 4.04
CA ARG A 9 -29.25 -15.07 2.62
C ARG A 9 -28.12 -15.84 1.96
N ARG A 10 -28.35 -16.47 0.80
CA ARG A 10 -27.30 -17.13 -0.01
C ARG A 10 -26.14 -16.15 -0.19
N ILE A 11 -25.13 -16.21 0.70
CA ILE A 11 -23.93 -15.37 0.59
C ILE A 11 -23.29 -15.83 -0.71
N ARG A 12 -23.39 -15.01 -1.76
CA ARG A 12 -22.75 -15.29 -3.04
C ARG A 12 -21.28 -15.54 -2.73
N LYS A 13 -20.78 -16.72 -3.14
CA LYS A 13 -19.38 -17.09 -2.95
C LYS A 13 -18.53 -16.04 -3.69
N ARG A 14 -17.62 -15.41 -2.97
CA ARG A 14 -16.66 -14.43 -3.49
C ARG A 14 -15.24 -14.95 -3.37
N VAL A 15 -14.39 -14.52 -4.30
CA VAL A 15 -12.97 -14.86 -4.36
C VAL A 15 -12.18 -13.98 -3.40
N ILE A 16 -12.50 -12.69 -3.32
CA ILE A 16 -11.86 -11.73 -2.41
C ILE A 16 -12.93 -11.14 -1.49
N PHE A 17 -12.65 -11.12 -0.18
CA PHE A 17 -13.50 -10.45 0.80
C PHE A 17 -13.39 -8.93 0.68
N LYS A 18 -14.40 -8.19 1.13
CA LYS A 18 -14.37 -6.72 1.15
C LYS A 18 -13.19 -6.14 1.92
N GLN A 19 -12.71 -6.89 2.92
CA GLN A 19 -11.53 -6.58 3.72
C GLN A 19 -10.19 -6.87 3.01
N GLY A 20 -10.21 -7.46 1.80
CA GLY A 20 -9.02 -7.79 1.01
C GLY A 20 -8.43 -9.19 1.22
N ASP A 21 -9.01 -9.97 2.14
CA ASP A 21 -8.63 -11.36 2.36
C ASP A 21 -9.04 -12.25 1.18
N CYS A 22 -8.15 -13.14 0.75
CA CYS A 22 -8.41 -14.05 -0.37
C CYS A 22 -9.07 -15.34 0.13
N ASN A 23 -10.24 -15.67 -0.41
CA ASN A 23 -11.00 -16.89 -0.13
C ASN A 23 -10.54 -18.04 -1.05
N VAL A 24 -9.24 -18.33 -1.07
CA VAL A 24 -8.65 -19.37 -1.91
C VAL A 24 -7.79 -20.28 -1.05
N ILE A 25 -8.11 -21.56 -1.06
CA ILE A 25 -7.32 -22.60 -0.40
C ILE A 25 -6.52 -23.38 -1.45
N GLN A 26 -5.20 -23.47 -1.25
CA GLN A 26 -4.32 -24.25 -2.11
C GLN A 26 -4.37 -25.72 -1.69
N GLY A 27 -4.99 -26.57 -2.51
CA GLY A 27 -5.02 -28.03 -2.35
C GLY A 27 -3.87 -28.73 -3.08
N ASN A 28 -3.44 -29.90 -2.57
CA ASN A 28 -2.54 -30.85 -3.25
C ASN A 28 -1.21 -30.27 -3.80
N VAL A 29 -0.59 -29.33 -3.10
CA VAL A 29 0.76 -28.84 -3.47
C VAL A 29 1.81 -29.88 -3.06
N ALA A 30 2.40 -30.55 -4.05
CA ALA A 30 3.45 -31.55 -3.81
C ALA A 30 4.65 -30.95 -3.05
N LYS A 31 5.14 -31.68 -2.03
CA LYS A 31 6.30 -31.30 -1.19
C LYS A 31 6.17 -29.91 -0.52
N ARG A 32 4.94 -29.47 -0.21
CA ARG A 32 4.66 -28.16 0.41
C ARG A 32 5.50 -27.88 1.65
N ARG A 33 5.58 -28.83 2.59
CA ARG A 33 6.35 -28.67 3.85
C ARG A 33 7.85 -28.47 3.59
N ARG A 34 8.44 -29.22 2.65
CA ARG A 34 9.87 -29.10 2.32
C ARG A 34 10.21 -27.75 1.70
N ARG A 35 9.34 -27.19 0.84
CA ARG A 35 9.55 -25.86 0.26
C ARG A 35 9.49 -24.76 1.32
N TYR A 36 8.56 -24.83 2.27
CA TYR A 36 8.55 -23.87 3.38
C TYR A 36 9.78 -23.99 4.29
N LEU A 37 10.29 -25.20 4.53
CA LEU A 37 11.52 -25.39 5.32
C LEU A 37 12.79 -24.89 4.61
N GLN A 38 12.82 -24.93 3.27
CA GLN A 38 13.93 -24.35 2.51
C GLN A 38 13.98 -22.82 2.64
N ASP A 39 12.84 -22.18 2.83
CA ASP A 39 12.73 -20.74 3.07
C ASP A 39 12.28 -20.45 4.51
N ILE A 40 13.17 -20.82 5.45
CA ILE A 40 12.88 -20.71 6.88
C ILE A 40 12.76 -19.24 7.33
N PHE A 41 13.49 -18.33 6.69
CA PHE A 41 13.47 -16.91 7.02
C PHE A 41 12.10 -16.30 6.73
N THR A 42 11.58 -16.45 5.50
CA THR A 42 10.24 -15.91 5.19
C THR A 42 9.16 -16.60 6.01
N THR A 43 9.29 -17.91 6.23
CA THR A 43 8.34 -18.68 7.05
C THR A 43 8.25 -18.17 8.49
N LEU A 44 9.39 -17.89 9.14
CA LEU A 44 9.44 -17.32 10.50
C LEU A 44 8.91 -15.89 10.56
N VAL A 45 9.14 -15.10 9.51
CA VAL A 45 8.61 -13.73 9.43
C VAL A 45 7.09 -13.76 9.20
N ASP A 46 6.56 -14.70 8.41
CA ASP A 46 5.14 -14.75 8.05
C ASP A 46 4.23 -15.47 9.06
N ILE A 47 4.77 -16.31 9.93
CA ILE A 47 3.99 -16.96 10.99
C ILE A 47 3.36 -15.93 11.95
N GLN A 48 2.35 -16.30 12.73
CA GLN A 48 1.75 -15.36 13.69
C GLN A 48 2.71 -15.01 14.84
N TRP A 49 2.55 -13.83 15.44
CA TRP A 49 3.37 -13.35 16.56
C TRP A 49 3.51 -14.36 17.70
N ARG A 50 2.42 -15.05 18.07
CA ARG A 50 2.44 -16.05 19.14
C ARG A 50 3.45 -17.16 18.87
N TRP A 51 3.53 -17.63 17.64
CA TRP A 51 4.46 -18.67 17.24
C TRP A 51 5.88 -18.14 17.07
N THR A 52 6.06 -16.91 16.58
CA THR A 52 7.40 -16.28 16.55
C THR A 52 7.98 -16.14 17.96
N LEU A 53 7.18 -15.67 18.93
CA LEU A 53 7.60 -15.55 20.33
C LEU A 53 7.86 -16.93 20.97
N PHE A 54 7.06 -17.94 20.62
CA PHE A 54 7.28 -19.30 21.07
C PHE A 54 8.60 -19.89 20.54
N VAL A 55 8.87 -19.75 19.24
CA VAL A 55 10.14 -20.20 18.62
C VAL A 55 11.33 -19.46 19.24
N PHE A 56 11.19 -18.16 19.49
CA PHE A 56 12.19 -17.36 20.20
C PHE A 56 12.49 -17.93 21.59
N ALA A 57 11.47 -18.08 22.43
CA ALA A 57 11.62 -18.63 23.79
C ALA A 57 12.24 -20.03 23.77
N CYS A 58 11.77 -20.91 22.87
CA CYS A 58 12.32 -22.26 22.72
C CYS A 58 13.78 -22.24 22.28
N SER A 59 14.17 -21.37 21.34
CA SER A 59 15.56 -21.28 20.87
C SER A 59 16.53 -20.94 22.00
N PHE A 60 16.17 -19.98 22.86
CA PHE A 60 16.99 -19.60 24.01
C PHE A 60 17.04 -20.70 25.07
N ILE A 61 15.87 -21.21 25.48
CA ILE A 61 15.79 -22.26 26.51
C ILE A 61 16.54 -23.53 26.08
N LEU A 62 16.38 -23.97 24.83
CA LEU A 62 17.08 -25.14 24.30
C LEU A 62 18.59 -24.92 24.24
N SER A 63 19.05 -23.71 23.88
CA SER A 63 20.49 -23.40 23.90
C SER A 63 21.08 -23.42 25.32
N TRP A 64 20.39 -22.82 26.30
CA TRP A 64 20.82 -22.82 27.70
C TRP A 64 20.81 -24.23 28.31
N LEU A 65 19.81 -25.05 27.98
CA LEU A 65 19.76 -26.45 28.41
C LEU A 65 20.87 -27.27 27.74
N GLY A 66 21.13 -27.06 26.45
CA GLY A 66 22.19 -27.76 25.72
C GLY A 66 23.58 -27.46 26.27
N PHE A 67 23.93 -26.18 26.42
CA PHE A 67 25.21 -25.79 27.01
C PHE A 67 25.28 -26.11 28.51
N GLY A 68 24.18 -25.97 29.26
CA GLY A 68 24.10 -26.40 30.65
C GLY A 68 24.37 -27.90 30.83
N ALA A 69 23.88 -28.74 29.92
CA ALA A 69 24.20 -30.16 29.89
C ALA A 69 25.68 -30.41 29.57
N ILE A 70 26.27 -29.68 28.62
CA ILE A 70 27.71 -29.79 28.31
C ILE A 70 28.55 -29.39 29.53
N TRP A 71 28.25 -28.28 30.20
CA TRP A 71 28.94 -27.87 31.42
C TRP A 71 28.80 -28.87 32.56
N TYR A 72 27.62 -29.46 32.71
CA TYR A 72 27.40 -30.50 33.70
C TYR A 72 28.22 -31.77 33.38
N LEU A 73 28.33 -32.14 32.09
CA LEU A 73 29.16 -33.27 31.66
C LEU A 73 30.65 -33.00 31.90
N ILE A 74 31.16 -31.80 31.64
CA ILE A 74 32.54 -31.40 31.93
C ILE A 74 32.84 -31.51 33.42
N ALA A 75 31.94 -30.97 34.27
CA ALA A 75 32.08 -31.06 35.72
C ALA A 75 32.04 -32.51 36.23
N LEU A 76 31.26 -33.38 35.58
CA LEU A 76 31.22 -34.82 35.89
C LEU A 76 32.47 -35.56 35.43
N SER A 77 32.98 -35.29 34.23
CA SER A 77 34.17 -35.97 33.68
C SER A 77 35.45 -35.57 34.41
N HIS A 78 35.55 -34.32 34.83
CA HIS A 78 36.69 -33.83 35.61
C HIS A 78 36.62 -34.24 37.10
N GLY A 79 35.44 -34.63 37.60
CA GLY A 79 35.25 -35.06 39.00
C GLY A 79 34.92 -33.92 39.97
N ASP A 80 34.64 -32.70 39.48
CA ASP A 80 34.39 -31.49 40.27
C ASP A 80 33.24 -31.65 41.27
N ILE A 81 32.23 -32.43 40.90
CA ILE A 81 31.04 -32.65 41.74
C ILE A 81 31.33 -33.60 42.92
N GLN A 82 32.34 -34.46 42.80
CA GLN A 82 32.71 -35.40 43.86
C GLN A 82 33.73 -34.81 44.83
N ALA A 83 34.56 -33.87 44.35
CA ALA A 83 35.60 -33.20 45.13
C ALA A 83 35.11 -31.93 45.86
N VAL A 84 33.80 -31.79 46.08
CA VAL A 84 33.23 -30.59 46.74
C VAL A 84 33.71 -30.51 48.19
N GLY A 85 34.52 -29.49 48.50
CA GLY A 85 35.09 -29.27 49.83
C GLY A 85 36.53 -29.75 50.01
N ASP A 86 37.18 -30.24 48.94
CA ASP A 86 38.62 -30.49 48.91
C ASP A 86 39.36 -29.23 48.45
N ASP A 87 40.10 -28.58 49.35
CA ASP A 87 40.88 -27.36 49.05
C ASP A 87 42.03 -27.64 48.06
N SER A 88 42.41 -28.90 47.85
CA SER A 88 43.45 -29.28 46.89
C SER A 88 42.94 -29.42 45.45
N HIS A 89 41.63 -29.62 45.25
CA HIS A 89 41.04 -29.81 43.93
C HIS A 89 40.54 -28.49 43.37
N LYS A 90 41.11 -28.05 42.24
CA LYS A 90 40.64 -26.85 41.56
C LYS A 90 39.62 -27.23 40.49
N PRO A 91 38.35 -26.80 40.63
CA PRO A 91 37.31 -27.16 39.67
C PRO A 91 37.46 -26.39 38.35
N CYS A 92 36.93 -26.93 37.24
CA CYS A 92 36.89 -26.22 35.97
C CYS A 92 36.03 -24.94 36.04
N VAL A 93 34.93 -25.01 36.78
CA VAL A 93 34.03 -23.88 37.05
C VAL A 93 33.63 -23.90 38.51
N THR A 94 33.76 -22.76 39.17
CA THR A 94 33.48 -22.63 40.59
C THR A 94 31.98 -22.74 40.91
N TYR A 95 31.65 -23.30 42.08
CA TYR A 95 30.29 -23.37 42.61
C TYR A 95 29.25 -24.09 41.71
N ILE A 96 29.68 -25.18 41.06
CA ILE A 96 28.80 -26.15 40.39
C ILE A 96 28.59 -27.37 41.30
N TYR A 97 27.35 -27.52 41.80
CA TYR A 97 26.96 -28.63 42.68
C TYR A 97 26.10 -29.69 41.98
N GLY A 98 25.50 -29.34 40.84
CA GLY A 98 24.62 -30.20 40.08
C GLY A 98 24.17 -29.57 38.76
N PHE A 99 23.19 -30.20 38.11
CA PHE A 99 22.68 -29.72 36.81
C PHE A 99 22.09 -28.31 36.89
N THR A 100 21.34 -27.98 37.94
CA THR A 100 20.73 -26.65 38.10
C THR A 100 21.77 -25.54 38.17
N SER A 101 22.89 -25.74 38.88
CA SER A 101 23.98 -24.76 38.94
C SER A 101 24.74 -24.64 37.61
N ALA A 102 24.88 -25.75 36.86
CA ALA A 102 25.48 -25.72 35.52
C ALA A 102 24.56 -25.01 34.51
N PHE A 103 23.24 -25.22 34.60
CA PHE A 103 22.25 -24.48 33.83
C PHE A 103 22.29 -22.97 34.12
N LEU A 104 22.34 -22.59 35.40
CA LEU A 104 22.48 -21.19 35.80
C LEU A 104 23.77 -20.58 35.23
N PHE A 105 24.90 -21.28 35.33
CA PHE A 105 26.16 -20.82 34.73
C PHE A 105 26.04 -20.66 33.20
N SER A 106 25.41 -21.60 32.51
CA SER A 106 25.18 -21.51 31.07
C SER A 106 24.32 -20.29 30.70
N LEU A 107 23.25 -20.02 31.44
CA LEU A 107 22.41 -18.85 31.24
C LEU A 107 23.18 -17.55 31.52
N GLU A 108 23.87 -17.47 32.66
CA GLU A 108 24.68 -16.32 33.07
C GLU A 108 25.76 -15.98 32.02
N THR A 109 26.37 -17.00 31.43
CA THR A 109 27.43 -16.89 30.44
C THR A 109 26.88 -16.50 29.06
N GLN A 110 25.85 -17.18 28.56
CA GLN A 110 25.32 -16.92 27.22
C GLN A 110 24.61 -15.56 27.13
N HIS A 111 23.95 -15.14 28.20
CA HIS A 111 23.30 -13.82 28.26
C HIS A 111 24.22 -12.73 28.84
N THR A 112 25.49 -13.07 29.08
CA THR A 112 26.52 -12.15 29.59
C THR A 112 26.09 -11.38 30.84
N ILE A 113 25.33 -12.03 31.73
CA ILE A 113 24.94 -11.45 33.03
C ILE A 113 26.15 -11.50 33.97
N GLY A 114 26.78 -12.67 34.06
CA GLY A 114 28.01 -12.89 34.81
C GLY A 114 27.96 -12.37 36.25
N TYR A 115 27.13 -12.98 37.11
CA TYR A 115 27.03 -12.54 38.51
C TYR A 115 28.35 -12.62 39.30
N GLY A 116 29.35 -13.34 38.77
CA GLY A 116 30.72 -13.38 39.30
C GLY A 116 30.96 -14.43 40.39
N ASN A 117 29.90 -15.01 40.96
CA ASN A 117 30.03 -16.13 41.89
C ASN A 117 30.46 -17.42 41.18
N ARG A 118 30.04 -17.64 39.93
CA ARG A 118 30.44 -18.78 39.10
C ARG A 118 31.32 -18.29 37.98
N TYR A 119 32.58 -18.72 37.96
CA TYR A 119 33.54 -18.34 36.95
C TYR A 119 34.41 -19.54 36.56
N ILE A 120 34.95 -19.47 35.35
CA ILE A 120 35.81 -20.51 34.78
C ILE A 120 37.25 -20.36 35.31
N THR A 121 37.94 -21.47 35.50
CA THR A 121 39.37 -21.52 35.86
C THR A 121 40.21 -21.98 34.67
N GLU A 122 41.53 -21.81 34.74
CA GLU A 122 42.46 -22.18 33.66
C GLU A 122 42.82 -23.68 33.64
N GLU A 123 42.32 -24.47 34.60
CA GLU A 123 42.70 -25.87 34.77
C GLU A 123 42.20 -26.75 33.61
N CYS A 124 41.03 -26.42 33.05
CA CYS A 124 40.36 -27.24 32.03
C CYS A 124 40.30 -26.52 30.66
N PRO A 125 41.16 -26.88 29.69
CA PRO A 125 41.18 -26.22 28.37
C PRO A 125 39.89 -26.48 27.56
N GLU A 126 39.22 -27.61 27.80
CA GLU A 126 37.92 -27.93 27.22
C GLU A 126 36.82 -26.94 27.63
N GLY A 127 36.85 -26.45 28.87
CA GLY A 127 35.93 -25.42 29.34
C GLY A 127 36.12 -24.11 28.57
N ILE A 128 37.37 -23.69 28.35
CA ILE A 128 37.68 -22.45 27.62
C ILE A 128 37.16 -22.54 26.17
N PHE A 129 37.32 -23.70 25.52
CA PHE A 129 36.80 -23.93 24.18
C PHE A 129 35.27 -23.87 24.12
N ILE A 130 34.58 -24.53 25.06
CA ILE A 130 33.11 -24.50 25.13
C ILE A 130 32.60 -23.10 25.45
N LEU A 131 33.28 -22.35 26.32
CA LEU A 131 32.95 -20.95 26.62
C LEU A 131 33.00 -20.08 25.36
N ALA A 132 34.05 -20.20 24.56
CA ALA A 132 34.18 -19.47 23.30
C ALA A 132 33.08 -19.86 22.30
N LEU A 133 32.82 -21.16 22.12
CA LEU A 133 31.78 -21.67 21.23
C LEU A 133 30.37 -21.23 21.67
N GLN A 134 30.10 -21.25 22.97
CA GLN A 134 28.84 -20.80 23.56
C GLN A 134 28.62 -19.30 23.32
N SER A 135 29.67 -18.50 23.48
CA SER A 135 29.62 -17.05 23.26
C SER A 135 29.29 -16.73 21.79
N ILE A 136 29.98 -17.37 20.84
CA ILE A 136 29.72 -17.21 19.40
C ILE A 136 28.28 -17.63 19.05
N THR A 137 27.85 -18.79 19.55
CA THR A 137 26.50 -19.32 19.29
C THR A 137 25.41 -18.42 19.88
N GLY A 138 25.63 -17.88 21.09
CA GLY A 138 24.72 -16.96 21.75
C GLY A 138 24.50 -15.67 20.95
N VAL A 139 25.60 -15.06 20.50
CA VAL A 139 25.54 -13.85 19.64
C VAL A 139 24.84 -14.14 18.32
N PHE A 140 25.09 -15.30 17.70
CA PHE A 140 24.44 -15.68 16.45
C PHE A 140 22.92 -15.85 16.60
N ILE A 141 22.48 -16.56 17.64
CA ILE A 141 21.04 -16.72 17.94
C ILE A 141 20.40 -15.36 18.22
N GLN A 142 21.04 -14.51 19.01
CA GLN A 142 20.55 -13.17 19.32
C GLN A 142 20.42 -12.29 18.07
N ALA A 143 21.44 -12.25 17.23
CA ALA A 143 21.43 -11.46 15.99
C ALA A 143 20.33 -11.90 15.03
N PHE A 144 20.18 -13.22 14.83
CA PHE A 144 19.14 -13.78 13.97
C PHE A 144 17.73 -13.43 14.46
N MET A 145 17.50 -13.53 15.78
CA MET A 145 16.20 -13.23 16.38
C MET A 145 15.85 -11.75 16.29
N VAL A 146 16.80 -10.84 16.59
CA VAL A 146 16.60 -9.40 16.41
C VAL A 146 16.29 -9.09 14.94
N GLY A 147 17.02 -9.70 14.00
CA GLY A 147 16.78 -9.55 12.57
C GLY A 147 15.37 -9.96 12.14
N ILE A 148 14.86 -11.10 12.61
CA ILE A 148 13.49 -11.55 12.34
C ILE A 148 12.46 -10.60 12.94
N VAL A 149 12.63 -10.21 14.21
CA VAL A 149 11.69 -9.33 14.90
C VAL A 149 11.63 -7.96 14.20
N PHE A 150 12.78 -7.40 13.83
CA PHE A 150 12.87 -6.17 13.07
C PHE A 150 12.18 -6.30 11.71
N ALA A 151 12.52 -7.33 10.92
CA ALA A 151 11.89 -7.57 9.62
C ALA A 151 10.36 -7.74 9.72
N LYS A 152 9.88 -8.38 10.80
CA LYS A 152 8.46 -8.59 11.06
C LYS A 152 7.73 -7.30 11.47
N LEU A 153 8.38 -6.43 12.26
CA LEU A 153 7.82 -5.14 12.67
C LEU A 153 7.79 -4.14 11.53
N SER A 154 8.81 -4.15 10.66
CA SER A 154 8.90 -3.25 9.51
C SER A 154 7.85 -3.55 8.44
N ARG A 155 7.27 -4.77 8.41
CA ARG A 155 6.24 -5.12 7.41
C ARG A 155 4.96 -4.28 7.58
N PRO A 156 4.52 -3.56 6.54
CA PRO A 156 3.36 -2.65 6.61
C PRO A 156 2.00 -3.38 6.53
N LYS A 157 1.84 -4.59 7.12
CA LYS A 157 0.56 -5.35 7.05
C LYS A 157 -0.64 -4.56 7.60
N LYS A 158 -0.42 -3.73 8.63
CA LYS A 158 -1.47 -2.88 9.21
C LYS A 158 -1.77 -1.64 8.35
N ARG A 159 -0.89 -1.26 7.42
CA ARG A 159 -1.10 -0.10 6.55
C ARG A 159 -2.15 -0.37 5.49
N ALA A 160 -2.18 -1.57 4.93
CA ALA A 160 -3.24 -1.97 4.00
C ALA A 160 -4.65 -1.86 4.61
N GLN A 161 -4.78 -1.98 5.93
CA GLN A 161 -6.07 -1.85 6.64
C GLN A 161 -6.54 -0.40 6.81
N THR A 162 -5.66 0.60 6.65
CA THR A 162 -6.03 2.03 6.72
C THR A 162 -6.36 2.61 5.35
N LEU A 163 -6.11 1.85 4.29
CA LEU A 163 -6.57 2.16 2.93
C LEU A 163 -8.01 1.66 2.79
N LEU A 164 -8.91 2.60 2.60
CA LEU A 164 -10.34 2.36 2.52
C LEU A 164 -10.80 2.28 1.07
N PHE A 165 -11.71 1.35 0.81
CA PHE A 165 -12.50 1.29 -0.41
C PHE A 165 -13.96 1.59 -0.05
N SER A 166 -14.70 2.23 -0.96
CA SER A 166 -16.15 2.41 -0.78
C SER A 166 -16.84 1.07 -0.63
N LYS A 167 -17.86 1.00 0.23
CA LYS A 167 -18.66 -0.21 0.42
C LYS A 167 -19.32 -0.66 -0.89
N ASN A 168 -19.88 0.30 -1.62
CA ASN A 168 -20.54 0.10 -2.91
C ASN A 168 -19.73 0.77 -4.02
N ALA A 169 -19.79 0.18 -5.22
CA ALA A 169 -19.44 0.89 -6.44
C ALA A 169 -20.71 1.47 -7.04
N VAL A 170 -20.61 2.50 -7.86
CA VAL A 170 -21.76 3.17 -8.47
C VAL A 170 -21.56 3.28 -9.98
N ILE A 171 -22.65 3.28 -10.74
CA ILE A 171 -22.64 3.54 -12.18
C ILE A 171 -23.46 4.79 -12.44
N CYS A 172 -22.87 5.74 -13.16
CA CYS A 172 -23.56 6.93 -13.63
C CYS A 172 -22.94 7.44 -14.93
N HIS A 173 -23.60 8.39 -15.58
CA HIS A 173 -23.01 9.10 -16.71
C HIS A 173 -22.12 10.24 -16.22
N ARG A 174 -20.90 10.33 -16.75
CA ARG A 174 -19.97 11.46 -16.57
C ARG A 174 -19.55 11.93 -17.96
N ASP A 175 -19.77 13.21 -18.25
CA ASP A 175 -19.48 13.82 -19.56
C ASP A 175 -20.08 13.05 -20.75
N GLY A 176 -21.29 12.52 -20.57
CA GLY A 176 -22.02 11.75 -21.60
C GLY A 176 -21.52 10.32 -21.82
N VAL A 177 -20.59 9.82 -21.00
CA VAL A 177 -20.07 8.44 -21.04
C VAL A 177 -20.50 7.68 -19.76
N PRO A 178 -21.04 6.46 -19.88
CA PRO A 178 -21.34 5.63 -18.72
C PRO A 178 -20.04 5.20 -18.04
N CYS A 179 -19.95 5.42 -16.74
CA CYS A 179 -18.74 5.12 -15.96
C CYS A 179 -19.08 4.31 -14.72
N LEU A 180 -18.23 3.33 -14.40
CA LEU A 180 -18.22 2.66 -13.10
C LEU A 180 -17.26 3.42 -12.18
N LEU A 181 -17.74 3.78 -11.00
CA LEU A 181 -17.00 4.57 -10.02
C LEU A 181 -16.90 3.81 -8.69
N PHE A 182 -15.72 3.87 -8.08
CA PHE A 182 -15.52 3.47 -6.70
C PHE A 182 -14.56 4.43 -6.03
N ARG A 183 -14.70 4.62 -4.71
CA ARG A 183 -13.90 5.60 -3.98
C ARG A 183 -12.80 4.89 -3.18
N VAL A 184 -11.61 5.47 -3.20
CA VAL A 184 -10.48 5.07 -2.35
C VAL A 184 -10.09 6.22 -1.43
N GLY A 185 -9.60 5.92 -0.22
CA GLY A 185 -9.08 6.94 0.71
C GLY A 185 -8.04 6.41 1.70
N ASP A 186 -7.17 7.28 2.22
CA ASP A 186 -6.25 6.95 3.33
C ASP A 186 -6.74 7.62 4.62
N MET A 187 -6.98 6.82 5.67
CA MET A 187 -7.32 7.36 6.98
C MET A 187 -6.14 8.07 7.67
N ARG A 188 -4.91 7.86 7.23
CA ARG A 188 -3.70 8.41 7.86
C ARG A 188 -3.23 9.69 7.18
N LYS A 189 -2.52 10.51 7.95
CA LYS A 189 -1.89 11.76 7.46
C LYS A 189 -0.66 11.55 6.59
N SER A 190 0.10 10.48 6.81
CA SER A 190 1.29 10.21 6.00
C SER A 190 0.89 9.71 4.62
N HIS A 191 1.69 9.99 3.60
CA HIS A 191 1.30 9.73 2.23
C HIS A 191 1.65 8.32 1.76
N ILE A 192 0.92 7.86 0.75
CA ILE A 192 1.31 6.72 -0.08
C ILE A 192 1.92 7.29 -1.36
N ILE A 193 3.19 7.01 -1.56
CA ILE A 193 3.98 7.46 -2.71
C ILE A 193 3.75 6.48 -3.86
N GLU A 194 3.71 6.98 -5.09
CA GLU A 194 3.48 6.16 -6.30
C GLU A 194 2.25 5.26 -6.17
N ALA A 195 1.15 5.84 -5.66
CA ALA A 195 -0.09 5.11 -5.55
C ALA A 195 -0.68 4.86 -6.95
N HIS A 196 -0.98 3.60 -7.28
CA HIS A 196 -1.68 3.23 -8.52
C HIS A 196 -2.80 2.25 -8.21
N VAL A 197 -3.89 2.37 -8.97
CA VAL A 197 -5.06 1.48 -8.83
C VAL A 197 -5.18 0.61 -10.06
N THR A 198 -5.47 -0.66 -9.83
CA THR A 198 -5.80 -1.61 -10.90
C THR A 198 -7.14 -2.28 -10.58
N ALA A 199 -7.89 -2.63 -11.63
CA ALA A 199 -9.16 -3.32 -11.49
C ALA A 199 -9.25 -4.48 -12.47
N GLN A 200 -9.78 -5.61 -12.01
CA GLN A 200 -9.95 -6.81 -12.82
C GLN A 200 -11.34 -7.38 -12.62
N ILE A 201 -12.01 -7.77 -13.70
CA ILE A 201 -13.26 -8.52 -13.63
C ILE A 201 -12.96 -10.02 -13.66
N ILE A 202 -13.60 -10.76 -12.74
CA ILE A 202 -13.60 -12.22 -12.70
C ILE A 202 -14.99 -12.69 -13.11
N ARG A 203 -15.08 -13.43 -14.21
CA ARG A 203 -16.34 -13.98 -14.71
C ARG A 203 -16.15 -15.31 -15.41
N ARG A 204 -17.25 -16.05 -15.61
CA ARG A 204 -17.25 -17.23 -16.48
C ARG A 204 -17.21 -16.78 -17.94
N LYS A 205 -16.29 -17.32 -18.73
CA LYS A 205 -16.19 -17.09 -20.18
C LYS A 205 -16.22 -18.44 -20.90
N VAL A 206 -16.89 -18.50 -22.04
CA VAL A 206 -16.80 -19.62 -22.98
C VAL A 206 -16.08 -19.11 -24.22
N THR A 207 -15.03 -19.80 -24.65
CA THR A 207 -14.25 -19.41 -25.85
C THR A 207 -15.02 -19.75 -27.12
N LYS A 208 -14.55 -19.24 -28.27
CA LYS A 208 -15.18 -19.55 -29.57
C LYS A 208 -15.05 -21.04 -29.92
N GLU A 209 -13.99 -21.67 -29.42
CA GLU A 209 -13.64 -23.08 -29.55
C GLU A 209 -14.43 -23.97 -28.58
N GLY A 210 -15.22 -23.39 -27.67
CA GLY A 210 -16.05 -24.12 -26.71
C GLY A 210 -15.40 -24.40 -25.35
N GLU A 211 -14.18 -23.92 -25.09
CA GLU A 211 -13.53 -24.07 -23.79
C GLU A 211 -14.25 -23.22 -22.73
N VAL A 212 -14.56 -23.82 -21.59
CA VAL A 212 -15.20 -23.12 -20.47
C VAL A 212 -14.14 -22.68 -19.47
N LEU A 213 -13.93 -21.36 -19.36
CA LEU A 213 -13.05 -20.73 -18.39
C LEU A 213 -13.88 -20.24 -17.19
N PRO A 214 -13.87 -20.95 -16.04
CA PRO A 214 -14.77 -20.64 -14.91
C PRO A 214 -14.41 -19.34 -14.18
N PHE A 215 -13.12 -19.00 -14.10
CA PHE A 215 -12.60 -17.82 -13.41
C PHE A 215 -11.75 -16.96 -14.36
N TYR A 216 -12.30 -16.62 -15.52
CA TYR A 216 -11.60 -15.79 -16.49
C TYR A 216 -11.40 -14.38 -15.91
N GLN A 217 -10.14 -13.96 -15.84
CA GLN A 217 -9.74 -12.64 -15.35
C GLN A 217 -9.49 -11.74 -16.56
N GLN A 218 -10.08 -10.54 -16.54
CA GLN A 218 -9.86 -9.54 -17.57
C GLN A 218 -9.57 -8.20 -16.89
N ASN A 219 -8.49 -7.53 -17.32
CA ASN A 219 -8.14 -6.21 -16.80
C ASN A 219 -9.20 -5.18 -17.23
N MET A 220 -9.46 -4.21 -16.36
CA MET A 220 -10.34 -3.07 -16.61
C MET A 220 -9.51 -1.81 -16.50
N GLU A 221 -9.53 -0.99 -17.56
CA GLU A 221 -8.80 0.28 -17.56
C GLU A 221 -9.44 1.24 -16.57
N VAL A 222 -8.65 1.69 -15.59
CA VAL A 222 -9.09 2.63 -14.57
C VAL A 222 -8.27 3.89 -14.69
N SER A 223 -8.94 5.02 -14.51
CA SER A 223 -8.33 6.35 -14.54
C SER A 223 -8.82 7.14 -13.35
N CYS A 224 -7.98 8.05 -12.87
CA CYS A 224 -8.40 9.08 -11.94
C CYS A 224 -8.70 10.39 -12.67
N ASP A 225 -9.16 11.40 -11.93
CA ASP A 225 -9.42 12.73 -12.46
C ASP A 225 -8.13 13.28 -13.13
N GLY A 226 -8.10 13.29 -14.47
CA GLY A 226 -6.92 13.68 -15.26
C GLY A 226 -6.41 12.63 -16.25
N GLY A 227 -6.92 11.39 -16.20
CA GLY A 227 -6.62 10.35 -17.19
C GLY A 227 -5.36 9.53 -16.95
N ASP A 228 -4.67 9.72 -15.83
CA ASP A 228 -3.54 8.89 -15.40
C ASP A 228 -4.01 7.79 -14.42
N ASP A 229 -3.28 6.68 -14.37
CA ASP A 229 -3.51 5.56 -13.43
C ASP A 229 -2.86 5.81 -12.06
N ARG A 230 -1.93 6.76 -12.01
CA ARG A 230 -1.25 7.24 -10.80
C ARG A 230 -2.11 8.23 -10.04
N LEU A 231 -2.26 7.97 -8.74
CA LEU A 231 -3.03 8.76 -7.81
C LEU A 231 -2.12 9.66 -6.99
N MET A 232 -2.42 10.95 -7.00
CA MET A 232 -1.94 11.84 -5.96
C MET A 232 -2.87 11.72 -4.74
N PHE A 233 -2.50 10.85 -3.80
CA PHE A 233 -3.38 10.45 -2.69
C PHE A 233 -3.35 11.44 -1.51
N ILE A 234 -3.85 12.67 -1.75
CA ILE A 234 -4.00 13.70 -0.70
C ILE A 234 -5.33 13.55 0.03
N TRP A 235 -6.41 13.33 -0.72
CA TRP A 235 -7.78 13.17 -0.22
C TRP A 235 -8.46 11.98 -0.89
N PRO A 236 -9.60 11.50 -0.36
CA PRO A 236 -10.36 10.44 -0.99
C PRO A 236 -10.68 10.75 -2.44
N THR A 237 -10.23 9.86 -3.33
CA THR A 237 -10.32 10.04 -4.78
C THR A 237 -11.30 9.02 -5.34
N ILE A 238 -12.07 9.43 -6.34
CA ILE A 238 -12.99 8.55 -7.06
C ILE A 238 -12.24 7.99 -8.27
N VAL A 239 -12.10 6.67 -8.30
CA VAL A 239 -11.53 5.95 -9.44
C VAL A 239 -12.64 5.71 -10.45
N VAL A 240 -12.35 5.98 -11.72
CA VAL A 240 -13.31 5.95 -12.82
C VAL A 240 -12.87 4.92 -13.85
N HIS A 241 -13.73 3.94 -14.08
CA HIS A 241 -13.65 3.06 -15.25
C HIS A 241 -14.68 3.52 -16.27
N LYS A 242 -14.22 3.98 -17.44
CA LYS A 242 -15.10 4.34 -18.56
C LYS A 242 -15.61 3.06 -19.21
N ILE A 243 -16.93 2.94 -19.37
CA ILE A 243 -17.55 1.78 -20.02
C ILE A 243 -17.60 2.05 -21.52
N ASP A 244 -16.46 1.84 -22.18
CA ASP A 244 -16.30 1.91 -23.63
C ASP A 244 -16.57 0.57 -24.31
N ARG A 245 -16.22 0.45 -25.60
CA ARG A 245 -16.45 -0.76 -26.40
C ARG A 245 -15.59 -1.95 -25.96
N ASP A 246 -14.42 -1.68 -25.38
CA ASP A 246 -13.46 -2.69 -24.94
C ASP A 246 -13.74 -3.13 -23.49
N SER A 247 -14.52 -2.34 -22.76
CA SER A 247 -14.98 -2.66 -21.42
C SER A 247 -15.79 -3.97 -21.38
N PRO A 248 -15.51 -4.85 -20.40
CA PRO A 248 -16.30 -6.07 -20.20
C PRO A 248 -17.74 -5.79 -19.76
N LEU A 249 -18.07 -4.55 -19.37
CA LEU A 249 -19.40 -4.13 -18.96
C LEU A 249 -20.23 -3.52 -20.10
N TYR A 250 -19.66 -3.37 -21.30
CA TYR A 250 -20.27 -2.63 -22.41
C TYR A 250 -21.68 -3.11 -22.81
N SER A 251 -21.91 -4.42 -22.78
CA SER A 251 -23.18 -5.03 -23.19
C SER A 251 -24.18 -5.20 -22.04
N LEU A 252 -23.86 -4.80 -20.81
CA LEU A 252 -24.71 -5.04 -19.65
C LEU A 252 -25.66 -3.85 -19.42
N SER A 253 -26.96 -4.16 -19.31
CA SER A 253 -27.97 -3.20 -18.84
C SER A 253 -28.12 -3.23 -17.32
N ALA A 254 -28.87 -2.28 -16.75
CA ALA A 254 -29.18 -2.25 -15.33
C ALA A 254 -29.86 -3.55 -14.85
N GLN A 255 -30.75 -4.13 -15.68
CA GLN A 255 -31.44 -5.38 -15.35
C GLN A 255 -30.52 -6.60 -15.46
N ASP A 256 -29.62 -6.62 -16.45
CA ASP A 256 -28.70 -7.73 -16.66
C ASP A 256 -27.65 -7.80 -15.54
N MET A 257 -27.24 -6.64 -15.01
CA MET A 257 -26.30 -6.55 -13.90
C MET A 257 -26.76 -7.32 -12.66
N LEU A 258 -28.08 -7.32 -12.37
CA LEU A 258 -28.64 -8.05 -11.22
C LEU A 258 -28.62 -9.57 -11.42
N LYS A 259 -28.78 -10.02 -12.68
CA LYS A 259 -28.83 -11.43 -13.07
C LYS A 259 -27.44 -12.02 -13.23
N GLU A 260 -26.48 -11.22 -13.67
CA GLU A 260 -25.17 -11.70 -14.01
C GLU A 260 -24.30 -12.10 -12.82
N ARG A 261 -23.32 -12.95 -13.10
CA ARG A 261 -22.37 -13.50 -12.13
C ARG A 261 -20.94 -13.12 -12.51
N PHE A 262 -20.50 -12.00 -11.96
CA PHE A 262 -19.11 -11.57 -12.01
C PHE A 262 -18.69 -11.00 -10.65
N GLU A 263 -17.40 -10.80 -10.47
CA GLU A 263 -16.81 -10.12 -9.31
C GLU A 263 -15.76 -9.15 -9.84
N ILE A 264 -15.85 -7.87 -9.47
CA ILE A 264 -14.83 -6.88 -9.82
C ILE A 264 -13.87 -6.79 -8.65
N VAL A 265 -12.61 -7.14 -8.88
CA VAL A 265 -11.53 -7.02 -7.90
C VAL A 265 -10.80 -5.73 -8.16
N VAL A 266 -10.61 -4.93 -7.10
CA VAL A 266 -9.85 -3.69 -7.14
C VAL A 266 -8.64 -3.81 -6.24
N MET A 267 -7.51 -3.27 -6.68
CA MET A 267 -6.23 -3.32 -5.97
C MET A 267 -5.62 -1.93 -6.00
N LEU A 268 -5.21 -1.44 -4.83
CA LEU A 268 -4.46 -0.21 -4.64
C LEU A 268 -3.07 -0.61 -4.18
N GLU A 269 -2.07 -0.23 -4.96
CA GLU A 269 -0.66 -0.45 -4.66
C GLU A 269 0.04 0.89 -4.47
N GLY A 270 1.11 0.90 -3.68
CA GLY A 270 1.95 2.08 -3.50
C GLY A 270 2.99 1.87 -2.41
N VAL A 271 3.85 2.87 -2.23
CA VAL A 271 4.97 2.84 -1.28
C VAL A 271 4.63 3.63 -0.02
N VAL A 272 4.83 3.03 1.15
CA VAL A 272 4.58 3.69 2.44
C VAL A 272 5.74 4.62 2.78
N GLU A 273 5.47 5.93 2.82
CA GLU A 273 6.46 7.01 3.05
C GLU A 273 7.45 6.73 4.18
N SER A 274 6.96 6.29 5.35
CA SER A 274 7.80 6.08 6.53
C SER A 274 8.75 4.87 6.47
N THR A 275 8.46 3.88 5.61
CA THR A 275 9.22 2.61 5.57
C THR A 275 9.89 2.34 4.23
N GLY A 276 9.48 3.04 3.16
CA GLY A 276 9.91 2.73 1.79
C GLY A 276 9.44 1.37 1.27
N MET A 277 8.61 0.63 2.01
CA MET A 277 8.09 -0.67 1.60
C MET A 277 6.80 -0.50 0.80
N THR A 278 6.62 -1.34 -0.20
CA THR A 278 5.37 -1.43 -0.97
C THR A 278 4.26 -2.07 -0.13
N THR A 279 3.05 -1.54 -0.26
CA THR A 279 1.83 -2.08 0.34
C THR A 279 0.78 -2.27 -0.75
N GLN A 280 -0.02 -3.32 -0.62
CA GLN A 280 -1.15 -3.60 -1.50
C GLN A 280 -2.41 -3.74 -0.64
N ALA A 281 -3.43 -2.95 -0.95
CA ALA A 281 -4.77 -3.10 -0.40
C ALA A 281 -5.70 -3.61 -1.51
N ARG A 282 -6.65 -4.46 -1.15
CA ARG A 282 -7.56 -5.11 -2.11
C ARG A 282 -8.98 -5.05 -1.61
N SER A 283 -9.93 -4.98 -2.53
CA SER A 283 -11.34 -5.18 -2.25
C SER A 283 -12.03 -5.79 -3.47
N SER A 284 -13.30 -6.16 -3.31
CA SER A 284 -14.10 -6.70 -4.40
C SER A 284 -15.50 -6.10 -4.40
N TYR A 285 -16.13 -6.04 -5.57
CA TYR A 285 -17.51 -5.64 -5.76
C TYR A 285 -18.27 -6.76 -6.46
N LEU A 286 -19.30 -7.27 -5.79
CA LEU A 286 -20.29 -8.14 -6.39
C LEU A 286 -21.34 -7.30 -7.14
N PRO A 287 -22.12 -7.89 -8.06
CA PRO A 287 -23.09 -7.13 -8.83
C PRO A 287 -24.21 -6.52 -7.95
N SER A 288 -24.48 -7.13 -6.79
CA SER A 288 -25.41 -6.59 -5.78
C SER A 288 -24.87 -5.41 -4.98
N GLU A 289 -23.57 -5.12 -5.10
CA GLU A 289 -22.88 -4.01 -4.43
C GLU A 289 -22.53 -2.89 -5.43
N ILE A 290 -23.04 -2.99 -6.65
CA ILE A 290 -22.94 -1.97 -7.69
C ILE A 290 -24.30 -1.28 -7.79
N LEU A 291 -24.35 0.00 -7.47
CA LEU A 291 -25.58 0.80 -7.51
C LEU A 291 -25.68 1.52 -8.85
N TRP A 292 -26.70 1.20 -9.64
CA TRP A 292 -26.96 1.86 -10.91
C TRP A 292 -27.70 3.18 -10.71
N GLY A 293 -27.27 4.25 -11.38
CA GLY A 293 -27.90 5.57 -11.24
C GLY A 293 -27.57 6.27 -9.94
N HIS A 294 -26.36 6.05 -9.40
CA HIS A 294 -25.91 6.71 -8.17
C HIS A 294 -24.61 7.48 -8.40
N ARG A 295 -24.41 8.54 -7.62
CA ARG A 295 -23.14 9.27 -7.50
C ARG A 295 -22.71 9.34 -6.05
N PHE A 296 -21.41 9.48 -5.83
CA PHE A 296 -20.88 9.68 -4.49
C PHE A 296 -21.08 11.12 -4.01
N GLU A 297 -21.45 11.29 -2.74
CA GLU A 297 -21.52 12.60 -2.09
C GLU A 297 -20.12 13.20 -1.89
N SER A 298 -19.96 14.52 -1.98
CA SER A 298 -18.66 15.18 -1.74
C SER A 298 -18.23 15.01 -0.28
N VAL A 299 -16.98 14.62 -0.07
CA VAL A 299 -16.41 14.40 1.29
C VAL A 299 -15.48 15.51 1.73
N VAL A 300 -15.04 16.37 0.82
CA VAL A 300 -14.07 17.43 1.10
C VAL A 300 -14.84 18.74 1.26
N THR A 301 -14.62 19.41 2.38
CA THR A 301 -15.17 20.74 2.66
C THR A 301 -14.05 21.69 3.08
N PHE A 302 -14.17 22.96 2.70
CA PHE A 302 -13.20 23.98 3.09
C PHE A 302 -13.70 24.73 4.31
N LYS A 303 -12.98 24.61 5.44
CA LYS A 303 -13.29 25.33 6.66
C LYS A 303 -12.73 26.75 6.58
N ARG A 304 -13.61 27.71 6.29
CA ARG A 304 -13.23 29.14 6.18
C ARG A 304 -12.66 29.71 7.48
N GLU A 305 -13.02 29.14 8.63
CA GLU A 305 -12.58 29.60 9.96
C GLU A 305 -11.12 29.24 10.25
N THR A 306 -10.67 28.04 9.87
CA THR A 306 -9.29 27.56 10.10
C THR A 306 -8.40 27.70 8.88
N GLY A 307 -8.97 27.91 7.68
CA GLY A 307 -8.25 27.92 6.41
C GLY A 307 -7.83 26.54 5.92
N GLU A 308 -8.36 25.46 6.51
CA GLU A 308 -7.97 24.08 6.21
C GLU A 308 -9.06 23.33 5.42
N TYR A 309 -8.65 22.32 4.65
CA TYR A 309 -9.55 21.36 4.02
C TYR A 309 -9.85 20.21 4.99
N GLU A 310 -11.12 20.02 5.34
CA GLU A 310 -11.57 18.90 6.15
C GLU A 310 -12.18 17.82 5.27
N VAL A 311 -11.77 16.58 5.52
CA VAL A 311 -12.34 15.38 4.89
C VAL A 311 -13.25 14.69 5.89
N ASP A 312 -14.55 14.67 5.61
CA ASP A 312 -15.52 13.96 6.42
C ASP A 312 -15.62 12.48 5.99
N TYR A 313 -15.09 11.58 6.81
CA TYR A 313 -15.15 10.14 6.57
C TYR A 313 -16.53 9.51 6.87
N THR A 314 -17.44 10.24 7.50
CA THR A 314 -18.80 9.74 7.77
C THR A 314 -19.61 9.62 6.48
N THR A 315 -19.45 10.59 5.56
CA THR A 315 -20.08 10.62 4.24
C THR A 315 -19.29 9.84 3.18
N PHE A 316 -18.17 9.21 3.55
CA PHE A 316 -17.28 8.48 2.62
C PHE A 316 -18.02 7.43 1.78
N ASN A 317 -19.00 6.74 2.37
CA ASN A 317 -19.77 5.71 1.69
C ASN A 317 -21.13 6.20 1.17
N ASN A 318 -21.48 7.47 1.42
CA ASN A 318 -22.78 8.00 1.04
C ASN A 318 -22.85 8.20 -0.48
N THR A 319 -24.03 7.88 -1.01
CA THR A 319 -24.35 8.01 -2.42
C THR A 319 -25.74 8.58 -2.56
N TYR A 320 -25.96 9.39 -3.59
CA TYR A 320 -27.27 9.93 -3.93
C TYR A 320 -27.68 9.47 -5.33
N GLU A 321 -28.98 9.33 -5.55
CA GLU A 321 -29.55 8.92 -6.83
C GLU A 321 -29.43 10.05 -7.86
N VAL A 322 -29.14 9.66 -9.10
CA VAL A 322 -29.08 10.54 -10.26
C VAL A 322 -29.75 9.89 -11.44
N ASP A 323 -30.43 10.72 -12.24
CA ASP A 323 -31.02 10.29 -13.48
C ASP A 323 -29.94 9.71 -14.42
N THR A 324 -30.10 8.45 -14.79
CA THR A 324 -29.13 7.66 -15.55
C THR A 324 -29.89 6.63 -16.38
N PRO A 325 -29.69 6.61 -17.71
CA PRO A 325 -30.29 5.61 -18.58
C PRO A 325 -30.11 4.17 -18.07
N LEU A 326 -31.19 3.39 -18.09
CA LEU A 326 -31.20 1.99 -17.62
C LEU A 326 -30.69 1.00 -18.67
N CYS A 327 -30.52 1.46 -19.90
CA CYS A 327 -30.02 0.66 -21.02
C CYS A 327 -28.51 0.43 -20.93
N SER A 328 -28.03 -0.59 -21.66
CA SER A 328 -26.60 -0.88 -21.75
C SER A 328 -25.84 0.22 -22.48
N ALA A 329 -24.53 0.36 -22.19
CA ALA A 329 -23.66 1.30 -22.89
C ALA A 329 -23.67 1.07 -24.41
N ARG A 330 -23.77 -0.20 -24.85
CA ARG A 330 -23.93 -0.57 -26.26
C ARG A 330 -25.21 -0.04 -26.89
N GLN A 331 -26.36 -0.19 -26.21
CA GLN A 331 -27.64 0.33 -26.70
C GLN A 331 -27.60 1.86 -26.77
N LEU A 332 -27.07 2.51 -25.73
CA LEU A 332 -26.94 3.95 -25.68
C LEU A 332 -26.07 4.50 -26.81
N HIS A 333 -24.95 3.84 -27.12
CA HIS A 333 -24.12 4.16 -28.29
C HIS A 333 -24.87 3.99 -29.61
N ALA A 334 -25.68 2.93 -29.75
CA ALA A 334 -26.47 2.69 -30.96
C ALA A 334 -27.54 3.78 -31.16
N VAL A 335 -28.27 4.13 -30.10
CA VAL A 335 -29.30 5.19 -30.13
C VAL A 335 -28.65 6.54 -30.44
N LYS A 336 -27.53 6.88 -29.81
CA LYS A 336 -26.79 8.12 -30.08
C LYS A 336 -26.31 8.20 -31.54
N LYS A 337 -25.88 7.08 -32.12
CA LYS A 337 -25.49 7.01 -33.53
C LYS A 337 -26.67 7.28 -34.47
N GLU A 338 -27.84 6.71 -34.17
CA GLU A 338 -29.04 6.93 -35.00
C GLU A 338 -29.58 8.35 -34.86
N LEU A 339 -29.54 8.92 -33.65
CA LEU A 339 -29.91 10.31 -33.40
C LEU A 339 -29.00 11.30 -34.15
N ASN A 340 -27.68 11.05 -34.14
CA ASN A 340 -26.73 11.86 -34.89
C ASN A 340 -26.96 11.78 -36.41
N LYS A 341 -27.38 10.62 -36.90
CA LYS A 341 -27.75 10.40 -38.31
C LYS A 341 -29.02 11.15 -38.70
N GLN A 342 -30.02 11.19 -37.81
CA GLN A 342 -31.27 11.93 -38.02
C GLN A 342 -31.10 13.45 -37.90
N ASN A 343 -30.21 13.91 -37.02
CA ASN A 343 -29.94 15.34 -36.79
C ASN A 343 -28.99 15.97 -37.82
N GLY A 344 -28.58 15.25 -38.87
CA GLY A 344 -27.79 15.81 -39.97
C GLY A 344 -26.37 16.26 -39.60
N LEU A 345 -25.86 15.91 -38.42
CA LEU A 345 -24.48 16.16 -38.02
C LEU A 345 -23.60 15.04 -38.59
N THR A 346 -23.18 15.18 -39.84
CA THR A 346 -22.00 14.47 -40.36
C THR A 346 -20.79 14.89 -39.53
N ALA A 347 -20.41 14.06 -38.56
CA ALA A 347 -19.12 14.17 -37.91
C ALA A 347 -18.04 13.81 -38.93
N ALA A 348 -17.44 14.83 -39.54
CA ALA A 348 -16.07 14.74 -39.96
C ALA A 348 -15.21 14.69 -38.69
N SER A 349 -14.93 13.49 -38.20
CA SER A 349 -13.89 13.23 -37.22
C SER A 349 -13.10 12.03 -37.68
N SER A 350 -11.96 12.33 -38.33
CA SER A 350 -10.69 11.62 -38.21
C SER A 350 -10.76 10.19 -37.65
N ASP A 351 -11.13 9.23 -38.49
CA ASP A 351 -10.52 7.90 -38.46
C ASP A 351 -9.35 7.97 -39.45
N SER A 352 -8.16 8.28 -38.95
CA SER A 352 -6.92 8.01 -39.66
C SER A 352 -6.26 6.84 -38.96
N ASP A 353 -6.69 5.63 -39.32
CA ASP A 353 -5.89 4.41 -39.12
C ASP A 353 -5.90 3.61 -40.42
N GLU A 354 -4.72 3.64 -41.04
CA GLU A 354 -4.04 2.60 -41.79
C GLU A 354 -4.79 1.85 -42.90
N SER A 355 -4.63 2.36 -44.12
CA SER A 355 -4.70 1.54 -45.33
C SER A 355 -3.36 0.86 -45.60
N ASP A 356 -3.31 -0.45 -45.39
CA ASP A 356 -2.31 -1.35 -45.99
C ASP A 356 -2.36 -1.25 -47.52
N THR A 357 -1.28 -0.77 -48.14
CA THR A 357 -0.93 -1.17 -49.51
C THR A 357 0.58 -1.25 -49.67
N SER A 358 1.04 -2.47 -49.94
CA SER A 358 2.38 -2.83 -50.39
C SER A 358 2.74 -2.18 -51.73
N SER A 359 3.98 -1.69 -51.88
CA SER A 359 4.89 -1.92 -53.03
C SER A 359 6.17 -1.05 -52.97
N GLY A 360 7.34 -1.70 -52.98
CA GLY A 360 8.46 -1.35 -53.88
C GLY A 360 9.52 -0.31 -53.46
N ASP A 361 10.60 -0.80 -52.83
CA ASP A 361 12.03 -0.54 -53.07
C ASP A 361 12.53 0.80 -53.69
N ASN A 362 13.42 1.52 -52.97
CA ASN A 362 14.87 1.58 -53.29
C ASN A 362 15.70 2.50 -52.37
N VAL A 363 16.64 1.87 -51.64
CA VAL A 363 18.07 2.18 -51.39
C VAL A 363 18.59 3.63 -51.59
N SER A 364 19.17 4.25 -50.54
CA SER A 364 20.64 4.45 -50.40
C SER A 364 21.09 5.21 -49.13
N SER A 365 21.76 4.48 -48.25
CA SER A 365 22.95 4.80 -47.43
C SER A 365 23.41 6.25 -47.17
N ARG A 366 23.58 6.62 -45.89
CA ARG A 366 24.91 6.86 -45.26
C ARG A 366 24.83 6.97 -43.72
N LYS A 367 25.81 6.35 -43.07
CA LYS A 367 25.99 6.15 -41.62
C LYS A 367 26.69 7.32 -40.92
N ASN A 368 26.40 7.45 -39.61
CA ASN A 368 27.27 7.70 -38.43
C ASN A 368 26.51 8.64 -37.47
N SER A 369 26.52 8.55 -36.13
CA SER A 369 27.13 7.70 -35.11
C SER A 369 26.81 8.40 -33.77
N LEU A 370 26.25 7.69 -32.76
CA LEU A 370 26.36 7.87 -31.28
C LEU A 370 26.06 9.29 -30.69
N SER A 371 25.39 9.53 -29.56
CA SER A 371 25.27 8.83 -28.27
C SER A 371 24.23 9.54 -27.37
N ASN A 372 23.74 8.81 -26.36
CA ASN A 372 22.98 9.23 -25.17
C ASN A 372 23.23 10.65 -24.62
N GLY A 373 22.16 11.31 -24.16
CA GLY A 373 22.22 12.52 -23.34
C GLY A 373 21.03 12.66 -22.39
N TYR A 374 21.30 12.45 -21.11
CA TYR A 374 20.44 12.75 -19.95
C TYR A 374 19.96 14.21 -19.93
N LEU A 375 18.69 14.43 -19.57
CA LEU A 375 18.14 15.74 -19.21
C LEU A 375 18.61 16.13 -17.80
N ARG A 376 19.41 17.20 -17.71
CA ARG A 376 19.82 17.86 -16.46
C ARG A 376 18.90 19.06 -16.19
N PHE A 377 18.38 19.13 -14.97
CA PHE A 377 17.71 20.30 -14.40
C PHE A 377 18.71 21.45 -14.18
N THR A 378 18.33 22.67 -14.57
CA THR A 378 19.04 23.92 -14.27
C THR A 378 18.33 24.67 -13.13
N PRO A 379 19.03 25.05 -12.05
CA PRO A 379 18.53 26.01 -11.08
C PRO A 379 18.84 27.45 -11.52
N VAL A 380 17.94 28.38 -11.17
CA VAL A 380 18.07 29.83 -11.41
C VAL A 380 18.79 30.47 -10.22
N TYR A 381 19.91 31.15 -10.46
CA TYR A 381 20.45 32.16 -9.56
C TYR A 381 20.80 33.43 -10.32
N ALA A 382 20.50 34.56 -9.67
CA ALA A 382 20.62 35.92 -10.17
C ALA A 382 22.08 36.38 -10.27
N ASN A 383 22.37 37.18 -11.30
CA ASN A 383 23.67 37.82 -11.52
C ASN A 383 23.86 39.03 -10.59
N ALA A 384 24.99 39.06 -9.90
CA ALA A 384 25.62 40.26 -9.38
C ALA A 384 26.90 40.52 -10.19
N ASN A 385 27.06 41.74 -10.71
CA ASN A 385 28.28 42.19 -11.39
C ASN A 385 29.33 42.59 -10.34
N GLU A 386 30.53 42.03 -10.46
CA GLU A 386 31.76 42.57 -9.86
C GLU A 386 32.38 43.62 -10.80
N GLN A 387 32.72 44.78 -10.25
CA GLN A 387 33.84 45.58 -10.72
C GLN A 387 34.77 45.89 -9.53
N THR A 388 36.02 45.56 -9.77
CA THR A 388 37.22 45.63 -8.94
C THR A 388 37.55 47.04 -8.43
N ASN A 389 37.99 47.15 -7.17
CA ASN A 389 39.35 47.61 -6.81
C ASN A 389 39.55 47.75 -5.29
N GLY A 390 40.58 47.07 -4.78
CA GLY A 390 41.60 47.73 -3.97
C GLY A 390 41.52 47.69 -2.43
N VAL A 391 42.46 46.93 -1.86
CA VAL A 391 43.34 47.31 -0.73
C VAL A 391 42.81 47.14 0.71
N SER A 392 43.26 46.03 1.31
CA SER A 392 43.80 45.80 2.68
C SER A 392 43.24 46.54 3.92
N VAL A 393 42.97 45.77 4.99
CA VAL A 393 43.77 45.65 6.24
C VAL A 393 42.90 45.06 7.37
N THR A 394 43.56 44.18 8.12
CA THR A 394 43.25 43.45 9.36
C THR A 394 42.40 44.13 10.45
N ASN A 395 41.52 43.36 11.13
CA ASN A 395 41.64 42.85 12.52
C ASN A 395 40.30 42.72 13.27
N GLY A 396 40.05 41.52 13.82
CA GLY A 396 39.85 41.31 15.26
C GLY A 396 38.48 41.53 15.93
N GLY A 397 37.99 40.46 16.57
CA GLY A 397 37.25 40.47 17.86
C GLY A 397 35.74 40.73 17.77
N ALA A 398 34.88 39.72 17.95
CA ALA A 398 34.34 39.23 19.24
C ALA A 398 33.29 40.17 19.89
N GLY A 399 32.10 39.63 20.18
CA GLY A 399 31.20 40.23 21.17
C GLY A 399 29.70 40.07 20.90
N ASP A 400 29.07 39.28 21.76
CA ASP A 400 27.65 39.01 21.95
C ASP A 400 26.69 40.22 22.06
N THR A 401 25.40 39.88 21.95
CA THR A 401 24.24 40.32 22.76
C THR A 401 23.06 40.99 22.06
N MET A 402 21.88 40.47 22.43
CA MET A 402 20.52 40.93 22.15
C MET A 402 20.26 42.38 22.58
N ALA A 403 19.41 43.07 21.82
CA ALA A 403 18.50 44.09 22.35
C ALA A 403 17.28 44.25 21.44
N LEU A 404 16.08 44.15 22.02
CA LEU A 404 14.83 44.75 21.51
C LEU A 404 14.99 46.28 21.46
N PRO A 405 14.19 47.03 20.65
CA PRO A 405 13.04 47.74 21.23
C PRO A 405 11.89 47.98 20.18
N PRO A 406 10.97 48.98 20.30
CA PRO A 406 9.56 48.74 20.61
C PRO A 406 8.55 49.39 19.61
N ALA A 407 7.26 49.28 19.94
CA ALA A 407 6.09 49.83 19.25
C ALA A 407 6.04 51.38 19.16
N ILE A 408 5.25 51.92 18.21
CA ILE A 408 4.43 53.16 18.34
C ILE A 408 3.45 53.31 17.14
N VAL A 409 2.16 53.36 17.49
CA VAL A 409 1.06 54.28 17.10
C VAL A 409 0.59 54.45 15.62
N THR A 410 -0.70 54.18 15.45
CA THR A 410 -1.64 54.49 14.34
C THR A 410 -1.95 55.98 14.13
N PRO A 411 -2.51 56.34 12.97
CA PRO A 411 -3.72 57.19 12.97
C PRO A 411 -4.84 56.71 12.03
N ALA A 412 -6.09 57.04 12.41
CA ALA A 412 -7.31 56.99 11.58
C ALA A 412 -7.27 58.12 10.51
N THR A 413 -7.94 58.08 9.35
CA THR A 413 -9.40 58.16 9.13
C THR A 413 -9.64 58.20 7.60
N GLN A 414 -10.73 57.61 7.07
CA GLN A 414 -11.73 58.27 6.19
C GLN A 414 -12.62 57.27 5.44
N THR A 415 -13.91 57.48 5.61
CA THR A 415 -15.07 56.82 4.99
C THR A 415 -15.38 57.39 3.61
N VAL A 416 -15.61 56.53 2.61
CA VAL A 416 -16.37 56.84 1.38
C VAL A 416 -17.17 55.61 0.96
N SER A 417 -18.49 55.75 0.83
CA SER A 417 -19.40 54.76 0.21
C SER A 417 -19.50 54.99 -1.31
N PRO A 418 -19.84 53.96 -2.09
CA PRO A 418 -20.83 54.19 -3.13
C PRO A 418 -21.83 53.03 -3.36
N GLY A 419 -23.10 53.40 -3.48
CA GLY A 419 -23.81 53.35 -4.77
C GLY A 419 -24.26 52.00 -5.34
N SER A 420 -25.55 51.71 -5.13
CA SER A 420 -26.49 50.96 -5.97
C SER A 420 -26.11 50.81 -7.47
N GLU A 421 -25.99 49.56 -7.95
CA GLU A 421 -26.09 49.22 -9.39
C GLU A 421 -27.19 48.18 -9.68
N ARG A 422 -28.01 48.54 -10.68
CA ARG A 422 -29.14 47.78 -11.25
C ARG A 422 -28.70 46.46 -11.90
N LYS A 423 -29.25 45.34 -11.43
CA LYS A 423 -29.19 44.04 -12.14
C LYS A 423 -30.01 44.09 -13.44
N LYS A 424 -29.34 43.94 -14.60
CA LYS A 424 -29.99 43.61 -15.87
C LYS A 424 -30.15 42.09 -15.98
N ASN A 425 -31.39 41.63 -16.06
CA ASN A 425 -31.74 40.22 -16.30
C ASN A 425 -31.46 39.85 -17.77
N PHE A 426 -30.46 39.00 -18.00
CA PHE A 426 -30.35 38.25 -19.26
C PHE A 426 -31.07 36.90 -19.08
N ARG A 427 -32.27 36.77 -19.69
CA ARG A 427 -32.93 35.46 -19.87
C ARG A 427 -32.14 34.68 -20.92
N LYS A 428 -31.40 33.66 -20.49
CA LYS A 428 -30.83 32.63 -21.37
C LYS A 428 -31.98 31.69 -21.76
N LEU A 429 -32.38 31.71 -23.03
CA LEU A 429 -33.23 30.69 -23.63
C LEU A 429 -32.43 29.38 -23.65
N SER A 430 -32.75 28.47 -22.73
CA SER A 430 -32.22 27.11 -22.75
C SER A 430 -33.08 26.30 -23.71
N ILE A 431 -32.48 25.88 -24.84
CA ILE A 431 -33.05 24.85 -25.70
C ILE A 431 -33.04 23.55 -24.87
N LYS A 432 -34.22 23.04 -24.58
CA LYS A 432 -34.42 21.83 -23.79
C LYS A 432 -33.97 20.64 -24.64
N GLU A 433 -32.81 20.06 -24.34
CA GLU A 433 -32.46 18.73 -24.85
C GLU A 433 -33.57 17.74 -24.42
N PRO A 434 -33.97 16.79 -25.29
CA PRO A 434 -34.95 15.77 -24.91
C PRO A 434 -34.43 14.98 -23.71
N SER A 435 -35.30 14.69 -22.73
CA SER A 435 -34.92 13.96 -21.51
C SER A 435 -34.29 12.62 -21.89
N MET A 436 -33.16 12.28 -21.27
CA MET A 436 -32.42 11.05 -21.59
C MET A 436 -33.26 9.78 -21.38
N ASP A 437 -34.28 9.83 -20.54
CA ASP A 437 -35.31 8.78 -20.35
C ASP A 437 -36.19 8.50 -21.58
N SER A 438 -36.26 9.42 -22.55
CA SER A 438 -37.06 9.21 -23.77
C SER A 438 -36.33 8.39 -24.83
N LEU A 439 -35.05 8.09 -24.60
CA LEU A 439 -34.17 7.37 -25.52
C LEU A 439 -33.99 5.89 -25.13
N CYS A 440 -34.34 5.54 -23.89
CA CYS A 440 -34.33 4.21 -23.28
C CYS A 440 -35.28 4.24 -22.07
#